data_AF-A0A7G7KRA2-F1
#
_entry.id   AF-A0A7G7KRA2-F1
#
_cell.length_a   1.000
_cell.length_b   1.000
_cell.length_c   1.000
_cell.angle_alpha   90.00
_cell.angle_beta   90.00
_cell.angle_gamma   90.00
#
_symmetry.space_group_name_H-M   'P 1'
#
loop_
_entity.id
_entity.type
_entity.pdbx_description
1 polymer ?
#
loop_
_entity_poly.entity_id
_entity_poly.type
_entity_poly.pdbx_seq_one_letter_code
_entity_poly.pdbx_strand_id
1 'polypeptide(L)'
;MRGLRSSAGLVALLVALPVLALWLFPRGSARGVDRLLLESALLQTHRSRPADPPPSIWRDRLGSQAAPLWSSRQQLWWQLWSSHASAGAVLVLETPASAPLPANAFRLDQFTLVAPNPLVRQQLEQQLQLERPSLRGLERRCALQLQRGDAVYWSAAGLSSLLGPLAPLASSLQQGCLSLSSEGSRLLWSGEADVARGSHAAAPRSAAAPDPEPLVAPTLLELQGPRLELVLRGLLSSAALKQALADRYGIKPDALKRLSQSPFVLRLSVLNQGAFLAGLQLQLRLRDGQAFWAPRLKALEQPLLDQGLADSRGTGQQSLWSRDGIAQGGWRWLSKDQLLLFLGPAPGPLKPARLEQESPWSLRLQPKKLKAQGLLPPLMPVVVCRARELVLRGVPSRGGQTALSGELML
;
A
#
# COMPACT_ATOMS: atom_id res chain seq x y z
N MET A 1 -38.83 -40.21 40.15
CA MET A 1 -39.19 -38.89 39.58
C MET A 1 -38.42 -37.67 40.13
N ARG A 2 -37.69 -37.71 41.27
CA ARG A 2 -36.95 -36.51 41.76
C ARG A 2 -35.79 -36.04 40.85
N GLY A 3 -35.11 -36.94 40.12
CA GLY A 3 -33.93 -36.61 39.30
C GLY A 3 -34.17 -35.83 38.00
N LEU A 4 -35.40 -35.80 37.45
CA LEU A 4 -35.68 -34.99 36.23
C LEU A 4 -35.95 -33.51 36.54
N ARG A 5 -36.32 -33.16 37.78
CA ARG A 5 -36.59 -31.76 38.16
C ARG A 5 -35.31 -30.97 38.41
N SER A 6 -34.25 -31.62 38.90
CA SER A 6 -32.93 -31.00 39.10
C SER A 6 -32.20 -30.74 37.78
N SER A 7 -32.25 -31.66 36.81
CA SER A 7 -31.63 -31.48 35.50
C SER A 7 -32.29 -30.36 34.68
N ALA A 8 -33.62 -30.27 34.68
CA ALA A 8 -34.35 -29.20 34.01
C ALA A 8 -33.99 -27.80 34.56
N GLY A 9 -33.88 -27.65 35.89
CA GLY A 9 -33.46 -26.39 36.51
C GLY A 9 -32.02 -25.99 36.16
N LEU A 10 -31.11 -26.96 36.09
CA LEU A 10 -29.70 -26.72 35.78
C LEU A 10 -29.49 -26.35 34.30
N VAL A 11 -30.24 -26.95 33.38
CA VAL A 11 -30.28 -26.55 31.95
C VAL A 11 -30.89 -25.16 31.79
N ALA A 12 -31.99 -24.86 32.48
CA ALA A 12 -32.60 -23.53 32.45
C ALA A 12 -31.63 -22.45 32.95
N LEU A 13 -30.87 -22.71 34.02
CA LEU A 13 -29.85 -21.80 34.54
C LEU A 13 -28.70 -21.58 33.53
N LEU A 14 -28.22 -22.66 32.90
CA LEU A 14 -27.15 -22.63 31.89
C LEU A 14 -27.53 -21.89 30.60
N VAL A 15 -28.83 -21.78 30.28
CA VAL A 15 -29.31 -20.99 29.14
C VAL A 15 -29.67 -19.56 29.57
N ALA A 16 -30.29 -19.38 30.75
CA ALA A 16 -30.67 -18.07 31.25
C ALA A 16 -29.45 -17.17 31.56
N LEU A 17 -28.39 -17.70 32.17
CA LEU A 17 -27.17 -16.93 32.47
C LEU A 17 -26.52 -16.27 31.24
N PRO A 18 -26.21 -16.97 30.13
CA PRO A 18 -25.64 -16.33 28.95
C PRO A 18 -26.64 -15.41 28.23
N VAL A 19 -27.96 -15.68 28.29
CA VAL A 19 -28.97 -14.75 27.75
C VAL A 19 -29.02 -13.45 28.56
N LEU A 20 -29.05 -13.54 29.90
CA LEU A 20 -29.02 -12.39 30.80
C LEU A 20 -27.71 -11.60 30.64
N ALA A 21 -26.57 -12.28 30.50
CA ALA A 21 -25.28 -11.65 30.24
C ALA A 21 -25.23 -10.95 28.87
N LEU A 22 -25.85 -11.50 27.83
CA LEU A 22 -25.96 -10.84 26.51
C LEU A 22 -26.91 -9.63 26.53
N TRP A 23 -27.87 -9.60 27.47
CA TRP A 23 -28.82 -8.51 27.64
C TRP A 23 -28.24 -7.37 28.50
N LEU A 24 -27.51 -7.70 29.56
CA LEU A 24 -26.80 -6.77 30.44
C LEU A 24 -25.51 -6.22 29.81
N PHE A 25 -24.82 -7.02 29.00
CA PHE A 25 -23.65 -6.63 28.21
C PHE A 25 -23.97 -6.76 26.71
N PRO A 26 -24.78 -5.85 26.14
CA PRO A 26 -25.00 -5.83 24.70
C PRO A 26 -23.64 -5.71 24.00
N ARG A 27 -23.44 -6.52 22.94
CA ARG A 27 -22.21 -6.53 22.11
C ARG A 27 -22.09 -5.25 21.28
N GLY A 28 -21.85 -4.13 21.96
CA GLY A 28 -22.07 -2.77 21.45
C GLY A 28 -20.99 -2.25 20.51
N SER A 29 -19.71 -2.55 20.75
CA SER A 29 -18.61 -1.92 19.99
C SER A 29 -18.50 -2.41 18.53
N ALA A 30 -18.63 -3.71 18.30
CA ALA A 30 -18.26 -4.32 17.01
C ALA A 30 -19.16 -3.92 15.82
N ARG A 31 -20.50 -3.94 16.01
CA ARG A 31 -21.46 -3.86 14.89
C ARG A 31 -21.41 -2.55 14.09
N GLY A 32 -21.18 -1.42 14.75
CA GLY A 32 -21.13 -0.13 14.06
C GLY A 32 -19.88 0.01 13.18
N VAL A 33 -18.70 -0.37 13.69
CA VAL A 33 -17.44 -0.35 12.90
C VAL A 33 -17.54 -1.30 11.70
N ASP A 34 -18.17 -2.46 11.89
CA ASP A 34 -18.39 -3.44 10.82
C ASP A 34 -19.15 -2.82 9.63
N ARG A 35 -20.21 -2.03 9.89
CA ARG A 35 -20.97 -1.30 8.87
C ARG A 35 -20.15 -0.19 8.22
N LEU A 36 -19.43 0.61 9.01
CA LEU A 36 -18.58 1.70 8.51
C LEU A 36 -17.48 1.22 7.57
N LEU A 37 -16.88 0.06 7.86
CA LEU A 37 -15.83 -0.53 7.03
C LEU A 37 -16.33 -0.85 5.61
N LEU A 38 -17.54 -1.41 5.49
CA LEU A 38 -18.11 -1.84 4.20
C LEU A 38 -18.40 -0.69 3.22
N GLU A 39 -18.81 0.48 3.72
CA GLU A 39 -19.05 1.69 2.91
C GLU A 39 -17.78 2.51 2.65
N SER A 40 -16.65 2.15 3.25
CA SER A 40 -15.42 2.95 3.18
C SER A 40 -14.54 2.63 1.97
N ALA A 41 -14.13 3.70 1.28
CA ALA A 41 -12.95 3.69 0.42
C ALA A 41 -11.67 3.66 1.27
N LEU A 42 -11.66 4.50 2.32
CA LEU A 42 -10.59 4.65 3.29
C LEU A 42 -11.24 4.88 4.66
N LEU A 43 -10.75 4.21 5.69
CA LEU A 43 -11.18 4.39 7.08
C LEU A 43 -9.94 4.45 7.96
N GLN A 44 -9.73 5.60 8.61
CA GLN A 44 -8.62 5.82 9.54
C GLN A 44 -9.17 5.91 10.95
N THR A 45 -8.47 5.32 11.92
CA THR A 45 -8.73 5.47 13.35
C THR A 45 -7.54 6.14 14.01
N HIS A 46 -7.83 6.94 15.03
CA HIS A 46 -6.86 7.72 15.76
C HIS A 46 -7.22 7.74 17.25
N ARG A 47 -6.22 7.68 18.11
CA ARG A 47 -6.35 7.99 19.54
C ARG A 47 -6.32 9.50 19.74
N SER A 48 -7.31 10.05 20.45
CA SER A 48 -7.23 11.43 20.90
C SER A 48 -6.10 11.61 21.92
N ARG A 49 -5.40 12.74 21.83
CA ARG A 49 -4.36 13.14 22.77
C ARG A 49 -4.80 14.47 23.39
N PRO A 50 -5.45 14.47 24.56
CA PRO A 50 -6.03 15.68 25.17
C PRO A 50 -5.04 16.83 25.44
N ALA A 51 -3.74 16.53 25.49
CA ALA A 51 -2.66 17.52 25.62
C ALA A 51 -2.32 18.23 24.30
N ASP A 52 -2.60 17.59 23.15
CA ASP A 52 -2.42 18.19 21.82
C ASP A 52 -3.69 18.97 21.42
N PRO A 53 -3.59 20.02 20.57
CA PRO A 53 -4.77 20.71 20.07
C PRO A 53 -5.62 19.81 19.15
N PRO A 54 -6.95 20.00 19.09
CA PRO A 54 -7.82 19.21 18.23
C PRO A 54 -7.46 19.38 16.73
N PRO A 55 -7.43 18.27 15.95
CA PRO A 55 -7.22 18.30 14.50
C PRO A 55 -8.18 19.26 13.79
N SER A 56 -7.79 19.78 12.61
CA SER A 56 -8.64 20.69 11.83
C SER A 56 -10.04 20.12 11.60
N ILE A 57 -10.16 18.86 11.19
CA ILE A 57 -11.46 18.20 10.94
C ILE A 57 -12.41 18.25 12.15
N TRP A 58 -11.91 18.23 13.40
CA TRP A 58 -12.75 18.40 14.58
C TRP A 58 -13.34 19.81 14.64
N ARG A 59 -12.52 20.84 14.42
CA ARG A 59 -12.95 22.24 14.36
C ARG A 59 -13.89 22.50 13.18
N ASP A 60 -13.58 21.94 12.01
CA ASP A 60 -14.34 22.09 10.76
C ASP A 60 -15.71 21.38 10.79
N ARG A 61 -15.94 20.46 11.73
CA ARG A 61 -17.18 19.66 11.86
C ARG A 61 -17.99 19.99 13.11
N LEU A 62 -17.33 20.31 14.22
CA LEU A 62 -17.97 20.51 15.53
C LEU A 62 -17.97 21.99 15.97
N GLY A 63 -17.24 22.86 15.28
CA GLY A 63 -17.10 24.27 15.64
C GLY A 63 -16.60 24.44 17.08
N SER A 64 -17.35 25.20 17.88
CA SER A 64 -17.05 25.48 19.29
C SER A 64 -17.07 24.22 20.18
N GLN A 65 -17.76 23.15 19.80
CA GLN A 65 -17.78 21.89 20.58
C GLN A 65 -16.49 21.05 20.41
N ALA A 66 -15.64 21.37 19.44
CA ALA A 66 -14.42 20.60 19.15
C ALA A 66 -13.46 20.52 20.35
N ALA A 67 -13.16 21.66 20.96
CA ALA A 67 -12.21 21.76 22.07
C ALA A 67 -12.69 21.01 23.34
N PRO A 68 -13.89 21.26 23.91
CA PRO A 68 -14.34 20.57 25.12
C PRO A 68 -14.50 19.06 24.92
N LEU A 69 -14.96 18.61 23.74
CA LEU A 69 -15.06 17.16 23.46
C LEU A 69 -13.67 16.51 23.34
N TRP A 70 -12.69 17.19 22.74
CA TRP A 70 -11.32 16.68 22.61
C TRP A 70 -10.58 16.58 23.95
N SER A 71 -10.74 17.58 24.83
CA SER A 71 -10.10 17.59 26.15
C SER A 71 -10.78 16.67 27.17
N SER A 72 -12.05 16.31 26.97
CA SER A 72 -12.85 15.58 27.96
C SER A 72 -12.33 14.18 28.32
N ARG A 73 -11.79 13.43 27.34
CA ARG A 73 -11.31 12.06 27.54
C ARG A 73 -10.38 11.59 26.43
N GLN A 74 -9.49 10.65 26.76
CA GLN A 74 -8.85 9.81 25.74
C GLN A 74 -9.91 8.87 25.15
N GLN A 75 -10.08 8.92 23.82
CA GLN A 75 -11.05 8.13 23.07
C GLN A 75 -10.50 7.83 21.68
N LEU A 76 -11.03 6.79 21.04
CA LEU A 76 -10.85 6.59 19.60
C LEU A 76 -11.82 7.50 18.83
N TRP A 77 -11.38 7.94 17.66
CA TRP A 77 -12.19 8.65 16.68
C TRP A 77 -11.73 8.26 15.28
N TRP A 78 -12.62 8.34 14.31
CA TRP A 78 -12.35 7.85 12.96
C TRP A 78 -12.59 8.93 11.90
N GLN A 79 -11.85 8.83 10.80
CA GLN A 79 -12.10 9.54 9.56
C GLN A 79 -12.53 8.54 8.50
N LEU A 80 -13.71 8.75 7.92
CA LEU A 80 -14.26 7.91 6.86
C LEU A 80 -14.34 8.69 5.54
N TRP A 81 -13.84 8.09 4.48
CA TRP A 81 -14.12 8.48 3.10
C TRP A 81 -14.94 7.36 2.48
N SER A 82 -16.15 7.66 1.98
CA SER A 82 -16.97 6.62 1.34
C SER A 82 -16.48 6.34 -0.09
N SER A 83 -16.83 5.17 -0.62
CA SER A 83 -16.55 4.81 -2.03
C SER A 83 -17.31 5.64 -3.08
N HIS A 84 -18.24 6.50 -2.66
CA HIS A 84 -19.17 7.19 -3.55
C HIS A 84 -19.30 8.71 -3.29
N ALA A 85 -18.60 9.26 -2.30
CA ALA A 85 -18.66 10.67 -1.94
C ALA A 85 -17.28 11.33 -2.12
N SER A 86 -17.14 12.15 -3.17
CA SER A 86 -15.93 12.95 -3.44
C SER A 86 -15.79 14.20 -2.55
N ALA A 87 -16.76 14.47 -1.68
CA ALA A 87 -16.90 15.74 -0.92
C ALA A 87 -16.15 15.78 0.43
N GLY A 88 -15.20 14.87 0.66
CA GLY A 88 -14.27 14.90 1.79
C GLY A 88 -14.64 14.02 3.00
N ALA A 89 -13.76 14.03 4.00
CA ALA A 89 -13.84 13.13 5.15
C ALA A 89 -15.04 13.42 6.08
N VAL A 90 -15.70 12.34 6.50
CA VAL A 90 -16.70 12.29 7.57
C VAL A 90 -16.00 12.00 8.89
N LEU A 91 -16.29 12.80 9.91
CA LEU A 91 -15.79 12.58 11.27
C LEU A 91 -16.71 11.61 12.00
N VAL A 92 -16.17 10.56 12.60
CA VAL A 92 -16.95 9.58 13.38
C VAL A 92 -16.46 9.58 14.83
N LEU A 93 -17.40 9.68 15.76
CA LEU A 93 -17.16 9.79 17.20
C LEU A 93 -18.02 8.77 17.94
N GLU A 94 -17.48 8.12 18.98
CA GLU A 94 -18.32 7.45 19.98
C GLU A 94 -18.88 8.50 20.93
N THR A 95 -20.20 8.64 20.99
CA THR A 95 -20.87 9.64 21.84
C THR A 95 -22.10 9.04 22.53
N PRO A 96 -22.43 9.43 23.76
CA PRO A 96 -23.65 8.97 24.44
C PRO A 96 -24.92 9.24 23.63
N ALA A 97 -25.92 8.36 23.73
CA ALA A 97 -27.21 8.54 23.08
C ALA A 97 -28.03 9.75 23.60
N SER A 98 -27.57 10.44 24.65
CA SER A 98 -28.12 11.71 25.14
C SER A 98 -27.41 12.95 24.55
N ALA A 99 -26.28 12.81 23.86
CA ALA A 99 -25.51 13.94 23.36
C ALA A 99 -26.24 14.67 22.20
N PRO A 100 -26.25 16.02 22.18
CA PRO A 100 -26.83 16.78 21.09
C PRO A 100 -26.07 16.53 19.77
N LEU A 101 -26.80 16.50 18.66
CA LEU A 101 -26.20 16.26 17.34
C LEU A 101 -25.65 17.56 16.73
N PRO A 102 -24.39 17.58 16.26
CA PRO A 102 -23.85 18.70 15.48
C PRO A 102 -24.58 18.91 14.14
N ALA A 103 -24.32 20.06 13.50
CA ALA A 103 -24.76 20.29 12.13
C ALA A 103 -24.21 19.21 11.18
N ASN A 104 -25.01 18.81 10.17
CA ASN A 104 -24.70 17.71 9.24
C ASN A 104 -24.40 16.36 9.92
N ALA A 105 -24.80 16.17 11.18
CA ALA A 105 -24.63 14.90 11.87
C ALA A 105 -25.87 13.98 11.80
N PHE A 106 -25.62 12.69 12.00
CA PHE A 106 -26.63 11.65 12.24
C PHE A 106 -26.04 10.55 13.13
N ARG A 107 -26.85 9.58 13.58
CA ARG A 107 -26.42 8.48 14.44
C ARG A 107 -26.44 7.14 13.72
N LEU A 108 -25.45 6.30 14.04
CA LEU A 108 -25.38 4.91 13.66
C LEU A 108 -24.96 4.10 14.88
N ASP A 109 -25.88 3.32 15.46
CA ASP A 109 -25.65 2.55 16.68
C ASP A 109 -25.10 3.46 17.81
N GLN A 110 -23.86 3.26 18.29
CA GLN A 110 -23.19 4.10 19.30
C GLN A 110 -22.41 5.30 18.72
N PHE A 111 -22.35 5.45 17.40
CA PHE A 111 -21.56 6.45 16.72
C PHE A 111 -22.39 7.68 16.31
N THR A 112 -21.81 8.86 16.46
CA THR A 112 -22.23 10.07 15.74
C THR A 112 -21.29 10.29 14.57
N LEU A 113 -21.86 10.35 13.37
CA LEU A 113 -21.16 10.68 12.13
C LEU A 113 -21.48 12.13 11.79
N VAL A 114 -20.44 12.93 11.53
CA VAL A 114 -20.57 14.35 11.16
C VAL A 114 -20.00 14.54 9.75
N ALA A 115 -20.91 14.73 8.79
CA ALA A 115 -20.57 14.85 7.38
C ALA A 115 -20.06 16.26 7.01
N PRO A 116 -19.28 16.42 5.93
CA PRO A 116 -18.86 17.72 5.43
C PRO A 116 -20.01 18.66 5.04
N ASN A 117 -21.11 18.11 4.53
CA ASN A 117 -22.24 18.86 4.00
C ASN A 117 -23.52 17.98 4.03
N PRO A 118 -24.73 18.54 3.84
CA PRO A 118 -25.97 17.78 3.96
C PRO A 118 -26.15 16.70 2.87
N LEU A 119 -25.53 16.88 1.69
CA LEU A 119 -25.59 15.88 0.61
C LEU A 119 -24.85 14.59 0.99
N VAL A 120 -23.61 14.71 1.49
CA VAL A 120 -22.83 13.57 1.97
C VAL A 120 -23.51 12.91 3.17
N ARG A 121 -24.17 13.68 4.05
CA ARG A 121 -24.99 13.13 5.13
C ARG A 121 -26.08 12.22 4.59
N GLN A 122 -26.95 12.74 3.71
CA GLN A 122 -28.08 12.00 3.15
C GLN A 122 -27.63 10.76 2.38
N GLN A 123 -26.59 10.87 1.56
CA GLN A 123 -26.05 9.75 0.78
C GLN A 123 -25.50 8.65 1.69
N LEU A 124 -24.73 9.00 2.72
CA LEU A 124 -24.13 8.02 3.63
C LEU A 124 -25.19 7.39 4.55
N GLU A 125 -26.17 8.16 5.00
CA GLU A 125 -27.31 7.68 5.79
C GLU A 125 -28.13 6.65 5.00
N GLN A 126 -28.46 6.93 3.73
CA GLN A 126 -29.13 5.98 2.84
C GLN A 126 -28.29 4.71 2.59
N GLN A 127 -26.98 4.84 2.42
CA GLN A 127 -26.08 3.69 2.20
C GLN A 127 -26.01 2.76 3.42
N LEU A 128 -25.95 3.33 4.64
CA LEU A 128 -25.86 2.59 5.90
C LEU A 128 -27.17 1.96 6.35
N GLN A 129 -28.32 2.39 5.80
CA GLN A 129 -29.62 1.75 6.02
C GLN A 129 -29.77 0.42 5.28
N LEU A 130 -28.95 0.16 4.25
CA LEU A 130 -29.01 -1.09 3.48
C LEU A 130 -28.49 -2.26 4.32
N GLU A 131 -29.23 -3.38 4.32
CA GLU A 131 -28.72 -4.61 4.93
C GLU A 131 -27.49 -5.12 4.17
N ARG A 132 -26.43 -5.43 4.93
CA ARG A 132 -25.13 -5.86 4.41
C ARG A 132 -24.71 -7.18 5.09
N PRO A 133 -23.96 -8.04 4.38
CA PRO A 133 -23.44 -9.28 4.96
C PRO A 133 -22.47 -8.99 6.11
N SER A 134 -22.36 -9.93 7.05
CA SER A 134 -21.40 -9.85 8.15
C SER A 134 -19.94 -9.93 7.66
N LEU A 135 -19.03 -9.20 8.32
CA LEU A 135 -17.61 -9.22 7.98
C LEU A 135 -16.99 -10.60 8.11
N ARG A 136 -16.12 -10.97 7.16
CA ARG A 136 -15.42 -12.26 7.14
C ARG A 136 -13.94 -12.08 6.81
N GLY A 137 -13.13 -13.06 7.22
CA GLY A 137 -11.71 -13.12 6.87
C GLY A 137 -10.95 -11.84 7.22
N LEU A 138 -10.25 -11.27 6.22
CA LEU A 138 -9.48 -10.03 6.33
C LEU A 138 -10.31 -8.86 6.89
N GLU A 139 -11.53 -8.64 6.41
CA GLU A 139 -12.36 -7.48 6.80
C GLU A 139 -12.61 -7.47 8.32
N ARG A 140 -12.92 -8.63 8.89
CA ARG A 140 -13.14 -8.79 10.34
C ARG A 140 -11.87 -8.55 11.14
N ARG A 141 -10.69 -8.92 10.60
CA ARG A 141 -9.40 -8.65 11.24
C ARG A 141 -9.06 -7.16 11.21
N CYS A 142 -9.35 -6.49 10.09
CA CYS A 142 -9.22 -5.04 9.96
C CYS A 142 -10.16 -4.27 10.89
N ALA A 143 -11.43 -4.66 11.02
CA ALA A 143 -12.35 -4.06 11.99
C ALA A 143 -11.84 -4.17 13.44
N LEU A 144 -11.29 -5.34 13.82
CA LEU A 144 -10.66 -5.55 15.12
C LEU A 144 -9.38 -4.70 15.31
N GLN A 145 -8.64 -4.40 14.24
CA GLN A 145 -7.46 -3.53 14.28
C GLN A 145 -7.87 -2.06 14.46
N LEU A 146 -8.90 -1.60 13.73
CA LEU A 146 -9.46 -0.25 13.81
C LEU A 146 -10.07 0.10 15.19
N GLN A 147 -10.40 -0.93 15.99
CA GLN A 147 -10.92 -0.81 17.36
C GLN A 147 -9.81 -0.79 18.44
N ARG A 148 -8.53 -1.04 18.09
CA ARG A 148 -7.44 -1.19 19.08
C ARG A 148 -6.59 0.06 19.26
N GLY A 149 -6.43 0.89 18.24
CA GLY A 149 -5.52 2.03 18.25
C GLY A 149 -5.27 2.54 16.83
N ASP A 150 -4.30 3.44 16.66
CA ASP A 150 -4.01 4.09 15.38
C ASP A 150 -3.84 3.07 14.25
N ALA A 151 -4.70 3.16 13.24
CA ALA A 151 -4.76 2.21 12.13
C ALA A 151 -5.49 2.78 10.92
N VAL A 152 -5.28 2.16 9.77
CA VAL A 152 -5.87 2.52 8.48
C VAL A 152 -6.39 1.26 7.80
N TYR A 153 -7.61 1.31 7.28
CA TYR A 153 -8.18 0.36 6.33
C TYR A 153 -8.36 1.04 4.97
N TRP A 154 -8.13 0.31 3.89
CA TRP A 154 -8.45 0.74 2.52
C TRP A 154 -9.14 -0.37 1.74
N SER A 155 -9.93 0.04 0.75
CA SER A 155 -10.49 -0.83 -0.27
C SER A 155 -9.98 -0.48 -1.67
N ALA A 156 -10.28 -1.33 -2.66
CA ALA A 156 -9.78 -1.22 -4.04
C ALA A 156 -10.03 0.16 -4.66
N ALA A 157 -11.23 0.71 -4.43
CA ALA A 157 -11.61 2.03 -4.90
C ALA A 157 -10.79 3.15 -4.23
N GLY A 158 -10.61 3.08 -2.90
CA GLY A 158 -9.82 4.07 -2.17
C GLY A 158 -8.35 4.05 -2.56
N LEU A 159 -7.73 2.87 -2.62
CA LEU A 159 -6.34 2.73 -3.03
C LEU A 159 -6.12 3.17 -4.49
N SER A 160 -7.05 2.82 -5.39
CA SER A 160 -6.98 3.27 -6.78
C SER A 160 -7.11 4.78 -6.91
N SER A 161 -7.99 5.41 -6.11
CA SER A 161 -8.13 6.88 -6.06
C SER A 161 -6.88 7.57 -5.50
N LEU A 162 -6.20 6.97 -4.52
CA LEU A 162 -4.95 7.49 -3.95
C LEU A 162 -3.74 7.35 -4.88
N LEU A 163 -3.66 6.25 -5.63
CA LEU A 163 -2.52 5.96 -6.51
C LEU A 163 -2.68 6.49 -7.94
N GLY A 164 -3.92 6.75 -8.38
CA GLY A 164 -4.22 7.24 -9.72
C GLY A 164 -3.59 6.36 -10.81
N PRO A 165 -2.75 6.91 -11.71
CA PRO A 165 -2.05 6.13 -12.75
C PRO A 165 -1.17 4.97 -12.21
N LEU A 166 -0.76 5.01 -10.94
CA LEU A 166 0.07 3.97 -10.31
C LEU A 166 -0.76 2.81 -9.71
N ALA A 167 -2.10 2.91 -9.69
CA ALA A 167 -2.98 1.88 -9.13
C ALA A 167 -2.69 0.44 -9.62
N PRO A 168 -2.33 0.18 -10.90
CA PRO A 168 -2.00 -1.17 -11.36
C PRO A 168 -0.81 -1.83 -10.62
N LEU A 169 0.12 -1.03 -10.09
CA LEU A 169 1.29 -1.54 -9.34
C LEU A 169 0.87 -2.13 -7.99
N ALA A 170 -0.19 -1.60 -7.37
CA ALA A 170 -0.73 -2.09 -6.11
C ALA A 170 -1.85 -3.13 -6.30
N SER A 171 -1.94 -3.76 -7.48
CA SER A 171 -2.98 -4.74 -7.80
C SER A 171 -2.95 -6.02 -6.94
N SER A 172 -1.87 -6.29 -6.20
CA SER A 172 -1.81 -7.34 -5.18
C SER A 172 -2.22 -6.89 -3.77
N LEU A 173 -2.51 -5.60 -3.58
CA LEU A 173 -2.77 -4.95 -2.31
C LEU A 173 -4.14 -4.24 -2.29
N GLN A 174 -5.08 -4.68 -3.14
CA GLN A 174 -6.34 -3.99 -3.43
C GLN A 174 -7.12 -3.58 -2.18
N GLN A 175 -7.17 -4.44 -1.16
CA GLN A 175 -7.70 -4.08 0.14
C GLN A 175 -6.75 -4.51 1.25
N GLY A 176 -6.88 -3.89 2.42
CA GLY A 176 -6.06 -4.25 3.56
C GLY A 176 -6.20 -3.28 4.72
N CYS A 177 -5.39 -3.53 5.74
CA CYS A 177 -5.25 -2.68 6.90
C CYS A 177 -3.82 -2.67 7.44
N LEU A 178 -3.48 -1.55 8.08
CA LEU A 178 -2.22 -1.31 8.78
C LEU A 178 -2.52 -0.72 10.15
N SER A 179 -1.90 -1.23 11.20
CA SER A 179 -1.73 -0.49 12.46
C SER A 179 -0.49 0.36 12.40
N LEU A 180 -0.56 1.54 13.01
CA LEU A 180 0.49 2.52 13.12
C LEU A 180 0.98 2.56 14.57
N SER A 181 2.29 2.62 14.78
CA SER A 181 2.88 2.94 16.09
C SER A 181 4.01 3.96 15.90
N SER A 182 4.26 4.77 16.93
CA SER A 182 5.31 5.79 16.91
C SER A 182 6.30 5.51 18.04
N GLU A 183 7.58 5.43 17.68
CA GLU A 183 8.69 5.13 18.58
C GLU A 183 9.79 6.17 18.36
N GLY A 184 9.75 7.24 19.16
CA GLY A 184 10.66 8.38 18.99
C GLY A 184 10.47 9.07 17.63
N SER A 185 11.53 9.11 16.81
CA SER A 185 11.51 9.65 15.44
C SER A 185 11.06 8.65 14.37
N ARG A 186 10.62 7.46 14.78
CA ARG A 186 10.16 6.37 13.89
C ARG A 186 8.64 6.30 13.91
N LEU A 187 8.04 6.20 12.72
CA LEU A 187 6.67 5.72 12.54
C LEU A 187 6.78 4.30 11.97
N LEU A 188 6.33 3.31 12.72
CA LEU A 188 6.28 1.92 12.30
C LEU A 188 4.86 1.57 11.84
N TRP A 189 4.75 0.62 10.92
CA TRP A 189 3.47 -0.01 10.60
C TRP A 189 3.60 -1.49 10.32
N SER A 190 2.51 -2.20 10.60
CA SER A 190 2.35 -3.61 10.31
C SER A 190 0.89 -3.94 10.03
N GLY A 191 0.64 -4.96 9.22
CA GLY A 191 -0.71 -5.39 8.88
C GLY A 191 -0.75 -6.36 7.71
N GLU A 192 -1.84 -6.32 6.97
CA GLU A 192 -2.16 -7.32 5.95
C GLU A 192 -2.96 -6.72 4.81
N ALA A 193 -2.77 -7.26 3.60
CA ALA A 193 -3.48 -6.89 2.40
C ALA A 193 -3.84 -8.11 1.56
N ASP A 194 -4.80 -7.97 0.66
CA ASP A 194 -5.27 -9.01 -0.26
C ASP A 194 -5.63 -8.41 -1.63
N VAL A 195 -5.60 -9.27 -2.64
CA VAL A 195 -6.00 -9.01 -4.03
C VAL A 195 -7.52 -8.83 -4.15
N ALA A 196 -8.32 -9.46 -3.29
CA ALA A 196 -9.79 -9.48 -3.41
C ALA A 196 -10.55 -9.38 -2.08
N ARG A 197 -11.78 -8.85 -2.14
CA ARG A 197 -12.76 -8.82 -1.02
C ARG A 197 -13.21 -10.22 -0.60
N GLY A 198 -13.66 -10.37 0.65
CA GLY A 198 -14.19 -11.63 1.18
C GLY A 198 -13.20 -12.80 1.36
N SER A 199 -11.89 -12.58 1.18
CA SER A 199 -10.88 -13.64 1.31
C SER A 199 -10.90 -14.35 2.67
N HIS A 200 -11.09 -15.67 2.63
CA HIS A 200 -11.15 -16.55 3.80
C HIS A 200 -9.79 -17.16 4.18
N ALA A 201 -8.70 -16.80 3.50
CA ALA A 201 -7.38 -17.32 3.85
C ALA A 201 -6.97 -16.91 5.28
N ALA A 202 -6.29 -17.83 5.96
CA ALA A 202 -5.75 -17.63 7.30
C ALA A 202 -4.76 -16.46 7.28
N ALA A 203 -4.80 -15.65 8.34
CA ALA A 203 -3.96 -14.45 8.47
C ALA A 203 -2.49 -14.78 8.16
N PRO A 204 -1.81 -13.96 7.33
CA PRO A 204 -0.43 -14.22 6.98
C PRO A 204 0.44 -14.06 8.24
N ARG A 205 1.56 -14.80 8.31
CA ARG A 205 2.51 -14.63 9.41
C ARG A 205 3.01 -13.19 9.40
N SER A 206 2.92 -12.51 10.55
CA SER A 206 3.31 -11.11 10.67
C SER A 206 4.71 -10.88 10.09
N ALA A 207 4.81 -9.88 9.21
CA ALA A 207 6.09 -9.49 8.65
C ALA A 207 6.91 -8.81 9.77
N ALA A 208 8.09 -9.34 10.05
CA ALA A 208 9.02 -8.70 10.98
C ALA A 208 9.32 -7.27 10.49
N ALA A 209 9.41 -6.34 11.44
CA ALA A 209 9.84 -4.97 11.16
C ALA A 209 11.11 -4.99 10.30
N PRO A 210 11.22 -4.11 9.29
CA PRO A 210 12.43 -4.02 8.50
C PRO A 210 13.62 -3.65 9.40
N ASP A 211 14.79 -4.22 9.12
CA ASP A 211 16.05 -3.75 9.69
C ASP A 211 16.63 -2.68 8.74
N PRO A 212 16.76 -1.40 9.16
CA PRO A 212 17.04 -0.28 8.26
C PRO A 212 18.55 -0.04 8.03
N GLU A 213 19.08 -0.49 6.88
CA GLU A 213 20.54 -0.71 6.65
C GLU A 213 21.54 0.44 6.91
N PRO A 214 21.40 1.72 6.44
CA PRO A 214 20.43 2.34 5.54
C PRO A 214 20.86 2.36 4.04
N LEU A 215 20.06 2.94 3.12
CA LEU A 215 20.42 3.05 1.69
C LEU A 215 21.74 3.80 1.44
N VAL A 216 22.70 3.13 0.80
CA VAL A 216 24.04 3.67 0.48
C VAL A 216 23.99 4.62 -0.73
N ALA A 217 24.63 5.78 -0.61
CA ALA A 217 24.77 6.75 -1.70
C ALA A 217 25.53 6.15 -2.91
N PRO A 218 25.19 6.50 -4.17
CA PRO A 218 24.26 7.55 -4.59
C PRO A 218 22.78 7.10 -4.71
N THR A 219 22.41 5.93 -4.19
CA THR A 219 21.06 5.36 -4.32
C THR A 219 20.01 6.18 -3.57
N LEU A 220 18.95 6.62 -4.27
CA LEU A 220 17.79 7.30 -3.72
C LEU A 220 16.59 6.38 -3.46
N LEU A 221 16.45 5.34 -4.28
CA LEU A 221 15.37 4.37 -4.22
C LEU A 221 15.91 3.00 -4.63
N GLU A 222 15.50 1.97 -3.90
CA GLU A 222 15.69 0.56 -4.26
C GLU A 222 14.36 -0.18 -4.12
N LEU A 223 13.95 -0.87 -5.19
CA LEU A 223 12.79 -1.75 -5.21
C LEU A 223 13.27 -3.15 -5.60
N GLN A 224 13.21 -4.08 -4.67
CA GLN A 224 13.52 -5.49 -4.88
C GLN A 224 12.24 -6.32 -4.89
N GLY A 225 12.18 -7.35 -5.73
CA GLY A 225 11.08 -8.30 -5.69
C GLY A 225 11.38 -9.64 -6.37
N PRO A 226 10.60 -10.69 -6.03
CA PRO A 226 10.77 -12.04 -6.57
C PRO A 226 10.36 -12.15 -8.05
N ARG A 227 9.60 -11.19 -8.57
CA ARG A 227 9.09 -11.15 -9.95
C ARG A 227 8.97 -9.72 -10.44
N LEU A 228 9.63 -9.41 -11.56
CA LEU A 228 9.56 -8.13 -12.27
C LEU A 228 8.13 -7.74 -12.70
N GLU A 229 7.20 -8.71 -12.74
CA GLU A 229 5.76 -8.50 -12.89
C GLU A 229 5.21 -7.38 -11.99
N LEU A 230 5.76 -7.20 -10.77
CA LEU A 230 5.36 -6.10 -9.86
C LEU A 230 5.50 -4.71 -10.51
N VAL A 231 6.51 -4.51 -11.33
CA VAL A 231 6.73 -3.25 -12.09
C VAL A 231 6.06 -3.32 -13.45
N LEU A 232 6.22 -4.43 -14.17
CA LEU A 232 5.77 -4.55 -15.56
C LEU A 232 4.25 -4.67 -15.72
N ARG A 233 3.50 -5.16 -14.72
CA ARG A 233 2.04 -5.37 -14.86
C ARG A 233 1.28 -4.09 -15.20
N GLY A 234 1.68 -2.96 -14.62
CA GLY A 234 1.09 -1.66 -14.95
C GLY A 234 1.44 -1.20 -16.35
N LEU A 235 2.72 -1.21 -16.71
CA LEU A 235 3.21 -0.81 -18.04
C LEU A 235 2.59 -1.69 -19.16
N LEU A 236 2.65 -3.00 -19.00
CA LEU A 236 2.12 -4.00 -19.92
C LEU A 236 0.60 -4.20 -19.81
N SER A 237 -0.13 -3.36 -19.09
CA SER A 237 -1.61 -3.38 -19.13
C SER A 237 -2.12 -2.99 -20.53
N SER A 238 -1.43 -2.08 -21.21
CA SER A 238 -1.73 -1.64 -22.58
C SER A 238 -1.46 -2.73 -23.63
N ALA A 239 -2.47 -3.05 -24.42
CA ALA A 239 -2.34 -3.93 -25.59
C ALA A 239 -1.44 -3.31 -26.67
N ALA A 240 -1.53 -1.98 -26.89
CA ALA A 240 -0.70 -1.28 -27.86
C ALA A 240 0.80 -1.36 -27.52
N LEU A 241 1.16 -1.26 -26.23
CA LEU A 241 2.57 -1.42 -25.81
C LEU A 241 3.05 -2.86 -26.02
N LYS A 242 2.24 -3.87 -25.68
CA LYS A 242 2.56 -5.28 -25.94
C LYS A 242 2.79 -5.54 -27.44
N GLN A 243 1.93 -4.99 -28.30
CA GLN A 243 2.04 -5.13 -29.74
C GLN A 243 3.31 -4.45 -30.28
N ALA A 244 3.60 -3.21 -29.86
CA ALA A 244 4.82 -2.51 -30.23
C ALA A 244 6.09 -3.27 -29.79
N LEU A 245 6.09 -3.87 -28.60
CA LEU A 245 7.20 -4.71 -28.11
C LEU A 245 7.39 -5.98 -28.94
N ALA A 246 6.30 -6.61 -29.40
CA ALA A 246 6.36 -7.80 -30.23
C ALA A 246 6.82 -7.48 -31.67
N ASP A 247 6.20 -6.48 -32.31
CA ASP A 247 6.37 -6.19 -33.73
C ASP A 247 7.64 -5.38 -34.03
N ARG A 248 7.88 -4.31 -33.26
CA ARG A 248 9.01 -3.39 -33.50
C ARG A 248 10.32 -3.85 -32.86
N TYR A 249 10.22 -4.60 -31.76
CA TYR A 249 11.38 -5.00 -30.95
C TYR A 249 11.57 -6.52 -30.85
N GLY A 250 10.71 -7.34 -31.49
CA GLY A 250 10.82 -8.80 -31.47
C GLY A 250 10.58 -9.46 -30.10
N ILE A 251 10.18 -8.70 -29.08
CA ILE A 251 9.97 -9.19 -27.71
C ILE A 251 8.57 -9.83 -27.61
N LYS A 252 8.45 -11.03 -28.19
CA LYS A 252 7.22 -11.83 -28.23
C LYS A 252 6.64 -12.13 -26.83
N PRO A 253 5.33 -12.42 -26.70
CA PRO A 253 4.67 -12.66 -25.42
C PRO A 253 5.35 -13.68 -24.50
N ASP A 254 5.92 -14.76 -25.03
CA ASP A 254 6.66 -15.76 -24.24
C ASP A 254 7.93 -15.20 -23.59
N ALA A 255 8.63 -14.30 -24.29
CA ALA A 255 9.78 -13.60 -23.73
C ALA A 255 9.32 -12.64 -22.62
N LEU A 256 8.27 -11.84 -22.85
CA LEU A 256 7.69 -10.97 -21.82
C LEU A 256 7.25 -11.75 -20.57
N LYS A 257 6.65 -12.94 -20.74
CA LYS A 257 6.24 -13.83 -19.64
C LYS A 257 7.43 -14.40 -18.86
N ARG A 258 8.54 -14.74 -19.52
CA ARG A 258 9.78 -15.18 -18.86
C ARG A 258 10.47 -14.01 -18.13
N LEU A 259 10.46 -12.82 -18.73
CA LEU A 259 11.02 -11.61 -18.16
C LEU A 259 10.26 -11.17 -16.90
N SER A 260 8.92 -11.17 -16.93
CA SER A 260 8.10 -10.78 -15.77
C SER A 260 8.26 -11.74 -14.57
N GLN A 261 8.59 -13.01 -14.82
CA GLN A 261 8.87 -14.01 -13.78
C GLN A 261 10.27 -13.92 -13.18
N SER A 262 11.14 -13.05 -13.70
CA SER A 262 12.52 -12.92 -13.22
C SER A 262 12.58 -12.10 -11.92
N PRO A 263 13.31 -12.56 -10.88
CA PRO A 263 13.62 -11.72 -9.71
C PRO A 263 14.45 -10.51 -10.13
N PHE A 264 14.25 -9.39 -9.43
CA PHE A 264 14.84 -8.12 -9.81
C PHE A 264 15.24 -7.23 -8.63
N VAL A 265 16.21 -6.34 -8.87
CA VAL A 265 16.42 -5.11 -8.10
C VAL A 265 16.42 -3.93 -9.05
N LEU A 266 15.50 -3.00 -8.85
CA LEU A 266 15.44 -1.70 -9.51
C LEU A 266 16.05 -0.65 -8.56
N ARG A 267 17.02 0.13 -9.05
CA ARG A 267 17.66 1.23 -8.31
C ARG A 267 17.52 2.54 -9.09
N LEU A 268 17.26 3.61 -8.36
CA LEU A 268 17.37 4.98 -8.84
C LEU A 268 18.51 5.66 -8.09
N SER A 269 19.48 6.21 -8.81
CA SER A 269 20.67 6.85 -8.24
C SER A 269 20.81 8.28 -8.73
N VAL A 270 21.26 9.20 -7.88
CA VAL A 270 21.58 10.59 -8.29
C VAL A 270 22.66 10.57 -9.37
N LEU A 271 22.51 11.43 -10.38
CA LEU A 271 23.58 11.81 -11.28
C LEU A 271 23.95 13.27 -10.99
N ASN A 272 25.19 13.50 -10.57
CA ASN A 272 25.66 14.84 -10.22
C ASN A 272 26.07 15.67 -11.46
N GLN A 273 26.08 15.07 -12.65
CA GLN A 273 26.58 15.63 -13.90
C GLN A 273 25.84 15.00 -15.10
N GLY A 274 25.75 15.74 -16.20
CA GLY A 274 25.12 15.29 -17.46
C GLY A 274 23.66 15.73 -17.61
N ALA A 275 23.01 15.27 -18.68
CA ALA A 275 21.67 15.69 -19.09
C ALA A 275 20.51 15.07 -18.28
N PHE A 276 20.80 14.22 -17.29
CA PHE A 276 19.82 13.46 -16.51
C PHE A 276 19.98 13.74 -15.02
N LEU A 277 18.86 13.92 -14.30
CA LEU A 277 18.85 14.12 -12.84
C LEU A 277 19.19 12.83 -12.07
N ALA A 278 18.84 11.68 -12.63
CA ALA A 278 19.05 10.37 -12.01
C ALA A 278 19.20 9.27 -13.07
N GLY A 279 19.98 8.25 -12.72
CA GLY A 279 20.17 7.03 -13.51
C GLY A 279 19.29 5.91 -12.97
N LEU A 280 18.61 5.19 -13.86
CA LEU A 280 17.80 4.03 -13.51
C LEU A 280 18.58 2.75 -13.82
N GLN A 281 18.62 1.80 -12.89
CA GLN A 281 19.34 0.54 -13.03
C GLN A 281 18.42 -0.61 -12.65
N LEU A 282 18.31 -1.62 -13.52
CA LEU A 282 17.49 -2.80 -13.29
C LEU A 282 18.36 -4.06 -13.42
N GLN A 283 18.72 -4.65 -12.29
CA GLN A 283 19.36 -5.96 -12.24
C GLN A 283 18.30 -7.06 -12.27
N LEU A 284 18.49 -8.07 -13.11
CA LEU A 284 17.56 -9.17 -13.34
C LEU A 284 18.30 -10.50 -13.22
N ARG A 285 17.65 -11.50 -12.62
CA ARG A 285 18.11 -12.90 -12.67
C ARG A 285 17.23 -13.70 -13.63
N LEU A 286 17.78 -14.00 -14.80
CA LEU A 286 17.08 -14.57 -15.94
C LEU A 286 17.18 -16.10 -15.90
N ARG A 287 16.06 -16.79 -15.71
CA ARG A 287 16.01 -18.27 -15.59
C ARG A 287 16.71 -19.01 -16.74
N ASP A 288 16.50 -18.55 -17.97
CA ASP A 288 17.06 -19.16 -19.19
C ASP A 288 18.46 -18.62 -19.57
N GLY A 289 19.01 -17.70 -18.76
CA GLY A 289 20.36 -17.16 -18.89
C GLY A 289 20.72 -16.50 -20.23
N GLN A 290 22.01 -16.28 -20.41
CA GLN A 290 22.58 -15.60 -21.58
C GLN A 290 22.27 -16.32 -22.91
N ALA A 291 22.15 -17.65 -22.92
CA ALA A 291 21.87 -18.44 -24.12
C ALA A 291 20.51 -18.09 -24.76
N PHE A 292 19.47 -17.89 -23.96
CA PHE A 292 18.15 -17.49 -24.46
C PHE A 292 18.09 -15.98 -24.76
N TRP A 293 18.73 -15.15 -23.93
CA TRP A 293 18.52 -13.71 -23.93
C TRP A 293 19.50 -12.92 -24.81
N ALA A 294 20.76 -13.34 -24.97
CA ALA A 294 21.72 -12.62 -25.80
C ALA A 294 21.32 -12.49 -27.28
N PRO A 295 20.78 -13.53 -27.97
CA PRO A 295 20.29 -13.38 -29.33
C PRO A 295 19.13 -12.39 -29.45
N ARG A 296 18.29 -12.30 -28.40
CA ARG A 296 17.15 -11.38 -28.34
C ARG A 296 17.59 -9.93 -28.09
N LEU A 297 18.56 -9.71 -27.21
CA LEU A 297 19.18 -8.39 -27.01
C LEU A 297 19.90 -7.92 -28.28
N LYS A 298 20.62 -8.82 -28.98
CA LYS A 298 21.25 -8.50 -30.26
C LYS A 298 20.22 -8.10 -31.32
N ALA A 299 19.05 -8.74 -31.35
CA ALA A 299 17.97 -8.35 -32.25
C ALA A 299 17.36 -6.95 -31.96
N LEU A 300 17.64 -6.35 -30.79
CA LEU A 300 17.26 -4.96 -30.49
C LEU A 300 18.22 -3.93 -31.10
N GLU A 301 19.42 -4.33 -31.53
CA GLU A 301 20.42 -3.40 -32.06
C GLU A 301 19.89 -2.64 -33.28
N GLN A 302 19.29 -3.34 -34.25
CA GLN A 302 18.76 -2.71 -35.48
C GLN A 302 17.57 -1.77 -35.19
N PRO A 303 16.51 -2.16 -34.47
CA PRO A 303 15.42 -1.23 -34.11
C PRO A 303 15.85 0.01 -33.32
N LEU A 304 16.99 -0.02 -32.63
CA LEU A 304 17.55 1.14 -31.92
C LEU A 304 18.33 2.06 -32.89
N LEU A 305 19.13 1.48 -33.79
CA LEU A 305 19.78 2.21 -34.89
C LEU A 305 18.74 2.92 -35.78
N ASP A 306 17.65 2.23 -36.14
CA ASP A 306 16.52 2.77 -36.91
C ASP A 306 15.77 3.90 -36.19
N GLN A 307 16.02 4.08 -34.89
CA GLN A 307 15.49 5.18 -34.07
C GLN A 307 16.51 6.30 -33.83
N GLY A 308 17.62 6.33 -34.56
CA GLY A 308 18.66 7.34 -34.41
C GLY A 308 19.36 7.27 -33.06
N LEU A 309 19.61 6.06 -32.56
CA LEU A 309 20.55 5.80 -31.47
C LEU A 309 21.83 5.23 -32.06
N ALA A 310 22.98 5.74 -31.63
CA ALA A 310 24.29 5.22 -32.01
C ALA A 310 24.78 4.19 -30.97
N ASP A 311 25.35 3.07 -31.45
CA ASP A 311 26.09 2.10 -30.62
C ASP A 311 27.43 2.71 -30.20
N SER A 312 27.48 3.18 -28.96
CA SER A 312 28.69 3.65 -28.29
C SER A 312 29.33 2.49 -27.54
N ARG A 313 29.78 1.46 -28.26
CA ARG A 313 30.25 0.16 -27.73
C ARG A 313 30.96 0.28 -26.38
N GLY A 314 30.38 -0.36 -25.37
CA GLY A 314 30.97 -0.42 -24.04
C GLY A 314 32.18 -1.36 -23.99
N THR A 315 32.90 -1.32 -22.87
CA THR A 315 33.97 -2.29 -22.59
C THR A 315 33.38 -3.67 -22.30
N GLY A 316 33.71 -4.68 -23.10
CA GLY A 316 33.36 -6.09 -22.85
C GLY A 316 31.92 -6.44 -23.23
N GLN A 317 31.20 -7.16 -22.36
CA GLN A 317 29.81 -7.61 -22.58
C GLN A 317 28.77 -6.48 -22.31
N GLN A 318 29.04 -5.26 -22.77
CA GLN A 318 28.21 -4.07 -22.55
C GLN A 318 27.84 -3.41 -23.88
N SER A 319 26.54 -3.25 -24.12
CA SER A 319 26.00 -2.37 -25.17
C SER A 319 25.56 -1.05 -24.53
N LEU A 320 25.90 0.07 -25.15
CA LEU A 320 25.60 1.42 -24.66
C LEU A 320 25.10 2.26 -25.84
N TRP A 321 23.93 2.86 -25.68
CA TRP A 321 23.24 3.61 -26.72
C TRP A 321 23.27 5.10 -26.41
N SER A 322 23.61 5.91 -27.40
CA SER A 322 23.65 7.37 -27.28
C SER A 322 22.82 8.05 -28.36
N ARG A 323 22.37 9.27 -28.09
CA ARG A 323 21.85 10.21 -29.09
C ARG A 323 22.59 11.53 -28.91
N ASP A 324 23.10 12.11 -30.00
CA ASP A 324 23.83 13.38 -30.00
C ASP A 324 25.01 13.41 -28.99
N GLY A 325 25.72 12.28 -28.86
CA GLY A 325 26.80 12.07 -27.89
C GLY A 325 26.34 11.82 -26.44
N ILE A 326 25.06 11.97 -26.13
CA ILE A 326 24.48 11.77 -24.80
C ILE A 326 24.03 10.31 -24.63
N ALA A 327 24.65 9.60 -23.68
CA ALA A 327 24.31 8.23 -23.32
C ALA A 327 22.87 8.11 -22.76
N GLN A 328 21.99 7.42 -23.49
CA GLN A 328 20.58 7.25 -23.16
C GLN A 328 20.33 6.02 -22.28
N GLY A 329 21.16 4.98 -22.40
CA GLY A 329 21.02 3.74 -21.64
C GLY A 329 21.70 2.57 -22.32
N GLY A 330 21.47 1.36 -21.81
CA GLY A 330 22.10 0.16 -22.34
C GLY A 330 21.89 -1.08 -21.49
N TRP A 331 22.70 -2.10 -21.77
CA TRP A 331 22.69 -3.35 -21.01
C TRP A 331 24.10 -3.92 -20.85
N ARG A 332 24.31 -4.62 -19.74
CA ARG A 332 25.56 -5.30 -19.39
C ARG A 332 25.27 -6.64 -18.75
N TRP A 333 25.94 -7.70 -19.20
CA TRP A 333 25.93 -8.99 -18.50
C TRP A 333 26.81 -8.91 -17.25
N LEU A 334 26.27 -9.34 -16.10
CA LEU A 334 27.00 -9.41 -14.82
C LEU A 334 27.44 -10.84 -14.50
N SER A 335 26.72 -11.85 -15.01
CA SER A 335 27.03 -13.27 -14.95
C SER A 335 26.34 -13.99 -16.12
N LYS A 336 26.45 -15.33 -16.19
CA LYS A 336 25.69 -16.15 -17.16
C LYS A 336 24.16 -16.07 -16.99
N ASP A 337 23.67 -15.70 -15.81
CA ASP A 337 22.25 -15.65 -15.45
C ASP A 337 21.78 -14.25 -15.01
N GLN A 338 22.68 -13.27 -14.84
CA GLN A 338 22.33 -11.91 -14.42
C GLN A 338 22.60 -10.86 -15.50
N LEU A 339 21.55 -10.09 -15.80
CA LEU A 339 21.55 -8.98 -16.73
C LEU A 339 21.29 -7.67 -15.98
N LEU A 340 22.07 -6.64 -16.28
CA LEU A 340 21.82 -5.26 -15.89
C LEU A 340 21.29 -4.49 -17.10
N LEU A 341 20.09 -3.94 -16.99
CA LEU A 341 19.57 -2.91 -17.88
C LEU A 341 19.74 -1.55 -17.19
N PHE A 342 20.03 -0.48 -17.93
CA PHE A 342 20.15 0.86 -17.35
C PHE A 342 19.69 1.97 -18.30
N LEU A 343 19.25 3.09 -17.73
CA LEU A 343 18.93 4.34 -18.43
C LEU A 343 19.81 5.48 -17.89
N GLY A 344 20.25 6.35 -18.78
CA GLY A 344 21.31 7.33 -18.54
C GLY A 344 22.72 6.74 -18.80
N PRO A 345 23.77 7.33 -18.19
CA PRO A 345 25.16 6.91 -18.42
C PRO A 345 25.43 5.49 -17.91
N ALA A 346 26.45 4.85 -18.49
CA ALA A 346 26.90 3.52 -18.08
C ALA A 346 27.23 3.50 -16.58
N PRO A 347 26.57 2.65 -15.76
CA PRO A 347 26.86 2.58 -14.35
C PRO A 347 28.22 1.93 -14.11
N GLY A 348 28.90 2.40 -13.06
CA GLY A 348 30.20 1.90 -12.63
C GLY A 348 30.21 0.41 -12.21
N PRO A 349 31.30 -0.06 -11.58
CA PRO A 349 31.38 -1.43 -11.08
C PRO A 349 30.28 -1.67 -10.05
N LEU A 350 29.38 -2.61 -10.36
CA LEU A 350 28.24 -3.00 -9.54
C LEU A 350 28.39 -4.47 -9.18
N LYS A 351 28.22 -4.81 -7.90
CA LYS A 351 28.15 -6.20 -7.47
C LYS A 351 26.83 -6.82 -7.96
N PRO A 352 26.83 -8.07 -8.45
CA PRO A 352 25.63 -8.86 -8.68
C PRO A 352 24.74 -8.90 -7.42
N ALA A 353 23.47 -8.53 -7.52
CA ALA A 353 22.54 -8.65 -6.40
C ALA A 353 22.22 -10.12 -6.10
N ARG A 354 22.00 -10.44 -4.81
CA ARG A 354 21.52 -11.75 -4.39
C ARG A 354 20.02 -11.85 -4.69
N LEU A 355 19.71 -12.43 -5.85
CA LEU A 355 18.37 -12.52 -6.42
C LEU A 355 17.80 -13.93 -6.27
N GLU A 356 16.81 -14.07 -5.37
CA GLU A 356 16.12 -15.32 -5.04
C GLU A 356 14.62 -15.21 -5.36
N GLN A 357 13.98 -16.33 -5.74
CA GLN A 357 12.60 -16.33 -6.27
C GLN A 357 11.51 -16.33 -5.19
N GLU A 358 11.86 -16.60 -3.93
CA GLU A 358 10.94 -16.64 -2.78
C GLU A 358 11.17 -15.48 -1.80
N SER A 359 12.00 -14.50 -2.17
CA SER A 359 12.22 -13.32 -1.35
C SER A 359 10.94 -12.47 -1.23
N PRO A 360 10.68 -11.84 -0.07
CA PRO A 360 9.66 -10.78 0.02
C PRO A 360 10.03 -9.62 -0.91
N TRP A 361 9.04 -8.84 -1.33
CA TRP A 361 9.33 -7.58 -1.99
C TRP A 361 9.65 -6.50 -0.94
N SER A 362 10.57 -5.61 -1.27
CA SER A 362 10.95 -4.47 -0.45
C SER A 362 11.09 -3.22 -1.32
N LEU A 363 10.59 -2.10 -0.81
CA LEU A 363 10.75 -0.77 -1.39
C LEU A 363 11.39 0.11 -0.32
N ARG A 364 12.59 0.61 -0.63
CA ARG A 364 13.36 1.52 0.21
C ARG A 364 13.58 2.81 -0.56
N LEU A 365 13.47 3.95 0.10
CA LEU A 365 13.73 5.24 -0.54
C LEU A 365 14.13 6.32 0.47
N GLN A 366 14.74 7.39 -0.04
CA GLN A 366 15.20 8.55 0.73
C GLN A 366 14.36 9.79 0.36
N PRO A 367 13.16 9.97 0.94
CA PRO A 367 12.17 10.95 0.48
C PRO A 367 12.70 12.39 0.40
N LYS A 368 13.42 12.84 1.44
CA LYS A 368 14.00 14.18 1.51
C LYS A 368 14.94 14.47 0.34
N LYS A 369 15.72 13.48 -0.11
CA LYS A 369 16.64 13.62 -1.25
C LYS A 369 15.91 13.50 -2.59
N LEU A 370 14.94 12.58 -2.72
CA LEU A 370 14.07 12.52 -3.90
C LEU A 370 13.35 13.85 -4.13
N LYS A 371 12.85 14.48 -3.07
CA LYS A 371 12.25 15.82 -3.13
C LYS A 371 13.25 16.90 -3.55
N ALA A 372 14.47 16.88 -3.01
CA ALA A 372 15.52 17.83 -3.39
C ALA A 372 15.92 17.73 -4.87
N GLN A 373 15.75 16.56 -5.50
CA GLN A 373 15.98 16.32 -6.93
C GLN A 373 14.73 16.52 -7.80
N GLY A 374 13.58 16.95 -7.24
CA GLY A 374 12.32 17.07 -7.98
C GLY A 374 11.68 15.73 -8.40
N LEU A 375 12.16 14.61 -7.87
CA LEU A 375 11.75 13.24 -8.23
C LEU A 375 10.63 12.68 -7.33
N LEU A 376 10.11 13.48 -6.40
CA LEU A 376 9.00 13.10 -5.51
C LEU A 376 7.70 13.77 -5.98
N PRO A 377 6.56 13.06 -6.08
CA PRO A 377 5.30 13.65 -6.52
C PRO A 377 4.85 14.86 -5.66
N PRO A 378 4.26 15.91 -6.26
CA PRO A 378 4.00 17.18 -5.57
C PRO A 378 2.98 17.08 -4.44
N LEU A 379 2.07 16.10 -4.49
CA LEU A 379 1.00 15.87 -3.51
C LEU A 379 1.42 14.95 -2.33
N MET A 380 2.72 14.63 -2.19
CA MET A 380 3.18 13.78 -1.09
C MET A 380 3.02 14.47 0.28
N PRO A 381 2.54 13.77 1.32
CA PRO A 381 2.39 14.34 2.66
C PRO A 381 3.68 14.96 3.20
N VAL A 382 3.56 16.06 3.97
CA VAL A 382 4.72 16.79 4.51
C VAL A 382 5.63 15.90 5.36
N VAL A 383 5.05 14.95 6.11
CA VAL A 383 5.80 13.96 6.91
C VAL A 383 6.66 13.06 6.03
N VAL A 384 6.12 12.54 4.91
CA VAL A 384 6.88 11.76 3.92
C VAL A 384 7.95 12.63 3.27
N CYS A 385 7.60 13.86 2.84
CA CYS A 385 8.56 14.79 2.22
C CYS A 385 9.77 15.15 3.10
N ARG A 386 9.64 15.06 4.43
CA ARG A 386 10.71 15.42 5.38
C ARG A 386 11.56 14.22 5.81
N ALA A 387 11.02 13.01 5.73
CA ALA A 387 11.65 11.80 6.20
C ALA A 387 12.99 11.48 5.51
N ARG A 388 13.92 10.94 6.30
CA ARG A 388 15.26 10.51 5.90
C ARG A 388 15.20 9.24 5.06
N GLU A 389 14.41 8.26 5.52
CA GLU A 389 14.22 6.97 4.87
C GLU A 389 12.76 6.49 5.05
N LEU A 390 12.24 5.85 4.02
CA LEU A 390 11.00 5.09 4.03
C LEU A 390 11.32 3.65 3.60
N VAL A 391 10.96 2.68 4.43
CA VAL A 391 11.05 1.25 4.11
C VAL A 391 9.65 0.63 4.13
N LEU A 392 9.32 -0.08 3.07
CA LEU A 392 8.11 -0.87 2.89
C LEU A 392 8.50 -2.30 2.54
N ARG A 393 7.86 -3.30 3.16
CA ARG A 393 8.13 -4.71 2.92
C ARG A 393 6.84 -5.50 2.89
N GLY A 394 6.66 -6.33 1.86
CA GLY A 394 5.56 -7.27 1.75
C GLY A 394 6.03 -8.71 1.63
N VAL A 395 5.53 -9.56 2.51
CA VAL A 395 5.75 -11.01 2.49
C VAL A 395 4.49 -11.66 1.89
N PRO A 396 4.53 -12.16 0.64
CA PRO A 396 3.39 -12.84 0.05
C PRO A 396 3.13 -14.17 0.79
N SER A 397 1.85 -14.48 1.01
CA SER A 397 1.36 -15.71 1.64
C SER A 397 0.56 -16.55 0.65
N ARG A 398 0.23 -17.78 1.05
CA ARG A 398 -0.69 -18.64 0.28
C ARG A 398 -2.09 -18.00 0.26
N GLY A 399 -2.76 -18.07 -0.88
CA GLY A 399 -4.13 -17.56 -1.04
C GLY A 399 -4.26 -16.07 -1.38
N GLY A 400 -3.19 -15.39 -1.80
CA GLY A 400 -3.25 -13.99 -2.27
C GLY A 400 -3.01 -12.93 -1.20
N GLN A 401 -3.06 -13.31 0.08
CA GLN A 401 -2.74 -12.40 1.19
C GLN A 401 -1.25 -12.03 1.21
N THR A 402 -0.95 -10.80 1.62
CA THR A 402 0.40 -10.27 1.82
C THR A 402 0.49 -9.69 3.22
N ALA A 403 1.43 -10.17 4.05
CA ALA A 403 1.77 -9.49 5.30
C ALA A 403 2.61 -8.24 4.96
N LEU A 404 2.22 -7.09 5.51
CA LEU A 404 2.87 -5.81 5.29
C LEU A 404 3.59 -5.35 6.56
N SER A 405 4.73 -4.71 6.37
CA SER A 405 5.51 -4.05 7.41
C SER A 405 6.25 -2.84 6.82
N GLY A 406 6.64 -1.90 7.67
CA GLY A 406 7.49 -0.80 7.24
C GLY A 406 7.80 0.21 8.34
N GLU A 407 8.62 1.18 7.96
CA GLU A 407 9.16 2.22 8.82
C GLU A 407 9.36 3.52 8.04
N LEU A 408 9.03 4.66 8.67
CA LEU A 408 9.36 6.00 8.21
C LEU A 408 10.22 6.68 9.29
N MET A 409 11.46 7.03 8.95
CA MET A 409 12.40 7.71 9.85
C MET A 409 12.45 9.22 9.54
N LEU A 410 12.21 10.07 10.54
CA LEU A 410 12.09 11.53 10.41
C LEU A 410 13.43 12.30 10.46
#